data_AF-A0A2E3NS27-F1
#
_entry.id   AF-A0A2E3NS27-F1
#
_cell.length_a   1.000
_cell.length_b   1.000
_cell.length_c   1.000
_cell.angle_alpha   90.00
_cell.angle_beta   90.00
_cell.angle_gamma   90.00
#
_symmetry.space_group_name_H-M   'P 1'
#
loop_
_entity.id
_entity.type
_entity.pdbx_description
1 polymer ?
#
loop_
_entity_poly.entity_id
_entity_poly.type
_entity_poly.pdbx_seq_one_letter_code
_entity_poly.pdbx_strand_id
1 'polypeptide(L)'
;MDSATQFDPTAQARMQGAVERVLRALARILLRQGFDYAAFSELAKRVFISVASEEFGIRNRPASKSRVALLTGINRRDVARVQRQVDADQPAQVFNPMLRLVALWIREPAYRTDAGLPRQLPVNGPAPSLEALRGRACPDIPITAVVRELL
;
A
#
# COMPACT_ATOMS: atom_id res chain seq x y z
N MET A 1 -21.62 33.77 15.92
CA MET A 1 -20.64 33.82 14.80
C MET A 1 -19.35 33.25 15.35
N ASP A 2 -19.37 31.96 15.64
CA ASP A 2 -18.46 31.36 16.61
C ASP A 2 -17.32 30.60 15.97
N SER A 3 -16.17 30.78 16.61
CA SER A 3 -15.02 29.88 16.60
C SER A 3 -14.41 29.65 15.23
N ALA A 4 -13.66 30.65 14.78
CA ALA A 4 -12.41 30.38 14.08
C ALA A 4 -11.66 29.32 14.92
N THR A 5 -11.58 28.11 14.40
CA THR A 5 -10.79 27.00 14.94
C THR A 5 -9.39 27.53 15.23
N GLN A 6 -9.13 27.81 16.50
CA GLN A 6 -7.81 28.16 16.97
C GLN A 6 -6.95 26.91 16.75
N PHE A 7 -6.08 26.94 15.75
CA PHE A 7 -5.07 25.92 15.54
C PHE A 7 -4.12 25.98 16.73
N ASP A 8 -4.42 25.23 17.78
CA ASP A 8 -3.51 25.02 18.89
C ASP A 8 -2.42 24.02 18.44
N PRO A 9 -1.18 24.49 18.19
CA PRO A 9 -0.11 23.64 17.71
C PRO A 9 0.23 22.52 18.71
N THR A 10 -0.04 22.72 20.01
CA THR A 10 0.20 21.72 21.04
C THR A 10 -0.87 20.62 21.03
N ALA A 11 -2.13 20.96 20.75
CA ALA A 11 -3.20 19.99 20.54
C ALA A 11 -2.94 19.15 19.27
N GLN A 12 -2.52 19.80 18.18
CA GLN A 12 -2.19 19.12 16.94
C GLN A 12 -1.00 18.15 17.09
N ALA A 13 0.06 18.55 17.78
CA ALA A 13 1.19 17.68 18.08
C ALA A 13 0.80 16.47 18.94
N ARG A 14 -0.05 16.67 19.96
CA ARG A 14 -0.60 15.56 20.78
C ARG A 14 -1.40 14.58 19.94
N MET A 15 -2.26 15.08 19.04
CA MET A 15 -3.04 14.24 18.13
C MET A 15 -2.13 13.44 17.19
N GLN A 16 -1.12 14.09 16.59
CA GLN A 16 -0.14 13.42 15.73
C GLN A 16 0.57 12.27 16.47
N GLY A 17 1.04 12.51 17.70
CA GLY A 17 1.68 11.48 18.51
C GLY A 17 0.74 10.31 18.86
N ALA A 18 -0.54 10.58 19.13
CA ALA A 18 -1.54 9.54 19.37
C ALA A 18 -1.79 8.69 18.11
N VAL A 19 -1.97 9.33 16.95
CA VAL A 19 -2.14 8.66 15.67
C VAL A 19 -0.91 7.82 15.33
N GLU A 20 0.30 8.35 15.52
CA GLU A 20 1.54 7.62 15.26
C GLU A 20 1.65 6.36 16.14
N ARG A 21 1.26 6.44 17.41
CA ARG A 21 1.26 5.26 18.30
C ARG A 21 0.34 4.16 17.81
N VAL A 22 -0.87 4.52 17.37
CA VAL A 22 -1.83 3.56 16.80
C VAL A 22 -1.30 2.97 15.49
N LEU A 23 -0.82 3.83 14.59
CA LEU A 23 -0.26 3.41 13.31
C LEU A 23 0.96 2.50 13.49
N ARG A 24 1.82 2.75 14.49
CA ARG A 24 2.98 1.91 14.76
C ARG A 24 2.58 0.51 15.19
N ALA A 25 1.56 0.37 16.05
CA ALA A 25 1.03 -0.92 16.45
C ALA A 25 0.41 -1.66 15.26
N LEU A 26 -0.39 -0.96 14.45
CA LEU A 26 -1.03 -1.51 13.27
C LEU A 26 -0.01 -1.93 12.21
N ALA A 27 0.95 -1.08 11.86
CA ALA A 27 1.99 -1.35 10.87
C ALA A 27 2.79 -2.60 11.24
N ARG A 28 3.09 -2.81 12.53
CA ARG A 28 3.79 -4.03 12.99
C ARG A 28 2.97 -5.29 12.69
N ILE A 29 1.66 -5.25 12.86
CA ILE A 29 0.77 -6.38 12.55
C ILE A 29 0.71 -6.59 11.04
N LEU A 30 0.45 -5.52 10.28
CA LEU A 30 0.33 -5.58 8.82
C LEU A 30 1.58 -6.16 8.16
N LEU A 31 2.76 -5.66 8.53
CA LEU A 31 4.03 -6.13 7.96
C LEU A 31 4.29 -7.61 8.26
N ARG A 32 3.92 -8.09 9.46
CA ARG A 32 4.03 -9.52 9.82
C ARG A 32 3.13 -10.42 8.99
N GLN A 33 2.01 -9.88 8.50
CA GLN A 33 1.09 -10.59 7.61
C GLN A 33 1.43 -10.37 6.12
N GLY A 34 2.59 -9.77 5.82
CA GLY A 34 3.00 -9.49 4.44
C GLY A 34 2.24 -8.33 3.79
N PHE A 35 1.50 -7.54 4.56
CA PHE A 35 0.73 -6.39 4.08
C PHE A 35 1.62 -5.14 4.09
N ASP A 36 1.96 -4.65 2.90
CA ASP A 36 2.92 -3.56 2.73
C ASP A 36 2.29 -2.17 2.80
N TYR A 37 3.15 -1.14 2.73
CA TYR A 37 2.70 0.25 2.77
C TYR A 37 1.80 0.62 1.60
N ALA A 38 2.06 0.09 0.40
CA ALA A 38 1.27 0.39 -0.79
C ALA A 38 -0.17 -0.11 -0.62
N ALA A 39 -0.35 -1.36 -0.17
CA ALA A 39 -1.66 -1.92 0.13
C ALA A 39 -2.38 -1.14 1.25
N PHE A 40 -1.65 -0.75 2.30
CA PHE A 40 -2.19 0.07 3.38
C PHE A 40 -2.63 1.45 2.90
N SER A 41 -1.82 2.11 2.09
CA SER A 41 -2.13 3.42 1.54
C SER A 41 -3.41 3.39 0.70
N GLU A 42 -3.59 2.37 -0.15
CA GLU A 42 -4.83 2.23 -0.93
C GLU A 42 -6.06 1.93 -0.07
N LEU A 43 -5.92 1.09 0.97
CA LEU A 43 -7.00 0.84 1.93
C LEU A 43 -7.34 2.10 2.73
N ALA A 44 -6.35 2.82 3.23
CA ALA A 44 -6.52 4.06 3.96
C ALA A 44 -7.22 5.11 3.09
N LYS A 45 -6.82 5.27 1.82
CA LYS A 45 -7.51 6.16 0.87
C LYS A 45 -8.99 5.78 0.72
N ARG A 46 -9.31 4.49 0.55
CA ARG A 46 -10.71 4.00 0.49
C ARG A 46 -11.51 4.45 1.71
N VAL A 47 -10.98 4.21 2.92
CA VAL A 47 -11.63 4.58 4.18
C VAL A 47 -11.83 6.09 4.29
N PHE A 48 -10.80 6.89 4.02
CA PHE A 48 -10.89 8.36 4.07
C PHE A 48 -11.94 8.90 3.07
N ILE A 49 -11.99 8.33 1.86
CA ILE A 49 -12.96 8.72 0.83
C ILE A 49 -14.39 8.38 1.26
N SER A 50 -14.62 7.18 1.81
CA SER A 50 -15.94 6.74 2.29
C SER A 50 -16.43 7.64 3.43
N VAL A 51 -15.62 7.82 4.48
CA VAL A 51 -15.95 8.71 5.61
C VAL A 51 -16.23 10.14 5.13
N ALA A 52 -15.37 10.71 4.28
CA ALA A 52 -15.58 12.04 3.74
C ALA A 52 -16.82 12.16 2.84
N SER A 53 -17.21 11.07 2.18
CA SER A 53 -18.40 11.04 1.31
C SER A 53 -19.68 10.92 2.11
N GLU A 54 -19.69 10.06 3.13
CA GLU A 54 -20.86 9.69 3.92
C GLU A 54 -21.16 10.69 5.05
N GLU A 55 -20.15 11.08 5.82
CA GLU A 55 -20.33 11.88 7.04
C GLU A 55 -20.29 13.40 6.78
N PHE A 56 -19.63 13.83 5.70
CA PHE A 56 -19.44 15.26 5.38
C PHE A 56 -20.27 15.72 4.17
N GLY A 57 -21.32 14.94 3.85
CA GLY A 57 -22.35 15.28 2.89
C GLY A 57 -23.18 16.51 3.30
N ILE A 58 -23.90 17.09 2.34
CA ILE A 58 -24.78 18.25 2.59
C ILE A 58 -26.19 17.88 2.13
N ARG A 59 -27.21 18.23 2.93
CA ARG A 59 -28.64 18.01 2.61
C ARG A 59 -28.97 16.52 2.35
N ASN A 60 -28.50 15.62 3.22
CA ASN A 60 -28.64 14.15 3.05
C ASN A 60 -28.12 13.60 1.72
N ARG A 61 -27.21 14.31 1.05
CA ARG A 61 -26.53 13.81 -0.16
C ARG A 61 -25.05 13.58 0.13
N PRO A 62 -24.47 12.49 -0.41
CA PRO A 62 -23.03 12.25 -0.29
C PRO A 62 -22.23 13.44 -0.81
N ALA A 63 -21.07 13.69 -0.20
CA ALA A 63 -20.18 14.76 -0.66
C ALA A 63 -19.75 14.49 -2.11
N SER A 64 -19.74 15.55 -2.94
CA SER A 64 -19.26 15.44 -4.31
C SER A 64 -17.77 15.09 -4.35
N LYS A 65 -17.32 14.47 -5.45
CA LYS A 65 -15.91 14.09 -5.64
C LYS A 65 -14.93 15.26 -5.40
N SER A 66 -15.31 16.47 -5.76
CA SER A 66 -14.50 17.68 -5.53
C SER A 66 -14.42 18.06 -4.06
N ARG A 67 -15.52 17.90 -3.31
CA ARG A 67 -15.55 18.16 -1.86
C ARG A 67 -14.78 17.10 -1.09
N VAL A 68 -14.91 15.83 -1.46
CA VAL A 68 -14.11 14.74 -0.88
C VAL A 68 -12.62 15.01 -1.10
N ALA A 69 -12.21 15.40 -2.31
CA ALA A 69 -10.82 15.76 -2.59
C ALA A 69 -10.32 16.92 -1.73
N LEU A 70 -11.15 17.95 -1.53
CA LEU A 70 -10.80 19.09 -0.67
C LEU A 70 -10.64 18.70 0.81
N LEU A 71 -11.53 17.85 1.34
CA LEU A 71 -11.50 17.43 2.74
C LEU A 71 -10.36 16.47 3.06
N THR A 72 -10.10 15.53 2.14
CA THR A 72 -9.11 14.45 2.37
C THR A 72 -7.71 14.79 1.88
N GLY A 73 -7.57 15.81 1.02
CA GLY A 73 -6.32 16.09 0.29
C GLY A 73 -5.99 15.07 -0.81
N ILE A 74 -6.86 14.08 -1.05
CA ILE A 74 -6.67 13.07 -2.10
C ILE A 74 -7.06 13.67 -3.45
N ASN A 75 -6.26 13.42 -4.49
CA ASN A 75 -6.54 13.94 -5.83
C ASN A 75 -7.92 13.49 -6.33
N ARG A 76 -8.70 14.40 -6.92
CA ARG A 76 -10.04 14.12 -7.47
C ARG A 76 -10.06 12.93 -8.45
N ARG A 77 -9.01 12.70 -9.23
CA ARG A 77 -8.87 11.53 -10.13
C ARG A 77 -8.76 10.23 -9.34
N ASP A 78 -8.00 10.23 -8.25
CA ASP A 78 -7.88 9.09 -7.35
C ASP A 78 -9.19 8.82 -6.61
N VAL A 79 -9.88 9.87 -6.13
CA VAL A 79 -11.22 9.72 -5.53
C VAL A 79 -12.16 9.00 -6.49
N ALA A 80 -12.20 9.43 -7.76
CA ALA A 80 -13.04 8.81 -8.78
C ALA A 80 -12.62 7.37 -9.11
N ARG A 81 -11.31 7.07 -9.13
CA ARG A 81 -10.78 5.72 -9.36
C ARG A 81 -11.18 4.78 -8.22
N VAL A 82 -10.96 5.21 -6.98
CA VAL A 82 -11.20 4.40 -5.78
C VAL A 82 -12.69 4.09 -5.63
N GLN A 83 -13.57 5.08 -5.81
CA GLN A 83 -15.03 4.84 -5.76
C GLN A 83 -15.47 3.78 -6.79
N ARG A 84 -14.96 3.85 -8.04
CA ARG A 84 -15.24 2.83 -9.07
C ARG A 84 -14.73 1.42 -8.71
N GLN A 85 -13.64 1.32 -7.96
CA GLN A 85 -13.10 0.02 -7.53
C GLN A 85 -13.88 -0.60 -6.38
N VAL A 86 -14.43 0.22 -5.49
CA VAL A 86 -15.33 -0.24 -4.40
C VAL A 86 -16.62 -0.80 -5.00
N ASP A 87 -17.19 -0.13 -6.00
CA ASP A 87 -18.38 -0.61 -6.72
C ASP A 87 -18.15 -1.97 -7.41
N ALA A 88 -16.90 -2.32 -7.71
CA ALA A 88 -16.51 -3.55 -8.37
C ALA A 88 -16.12 -4.70 -7.41
N ASP A 89 -16.24 -4.51 -6.09
CA ASP A 89 -15.85 -5.45 -5.02
C ASP A 89 -14.44 -6.06 -5.19
N GLN A 90 -13.51 -5.27 -5.73
CA GLN A 90 -12.16 -5.75 -5.98
C GLN A 90 -11.30 -5.62 -4.71
N PRO A 91 -10.75 -6.73 -4.19
CA PRO A 91 -9.79 -6.65 -3.10
C PRO A 91 -8.60 -5.79 -3.54
N ALA A 92 -8.08 -4.98 -2.62
CA ALA A 92 -6.81 -4.29 -2.86
C ALA A 92 -5.74 -5.37 -3.10
N GLN A 93 -5.10 -5.37 -4.27
CA GLN A 93 -4.01 -6.31 -4.54
C GLN A 93 -2.86 -5.97 -3.59
N VAL A 94 -2.61 -6.87 -2.64
CA VAL A 94 -1.49 -6.77 -1.71
C VAL A 94 -0.22 -7.08 -2.51
N PHE A 95 0.56 -6.06 -2.83
CA PHE A 95 1.76 -6.19 -3.67
C PHE A 95 3.05 -6.07 -2.87
N ASN A 96 3.24 -6.95 -1.89
CA ASN A 96 4.54 -7.06 -1.25
C ASN A 96 5.62 -7.41 -2.30
N PRO A 97 6.65 -6.57 -2.48
CA PRO A 97 7.68 -6.80 -3.51
C PRO A 97 8.41 -8.14 -3.36
N MET A 98 8.61 -8.61 -2.13
CA MET A 98 9.20 -9.93 -1.87
C MET A 98 8.26 -11.07 -2.25
N LEU A 99 6.96 -10.97 -1.95
CA LEU A 99 5.98 -11.97 -2.40
C LEU A 99 5.89 -12.01 -3.92
N ARG A 100 5.95 -10.85 -4.58
CA ARG A 100 6.00 -10.76 -6.05
C ARG A 100 7.26 -11.43 -6.59
N LEU A 101 8.42 -11.18 -5.99
CA LEU A 101 9.68 -11.83 -6.37
C LEU A 101 9.58 -13.34 -6.24
N VAL A 102 9.11 -13.86 -5.09
CA VAL A 102 8.93 -15.30 -4.86
C VAL A 102 7.90 -15.90 -5.82
N ALA A 103 6.79 -15.20 -6.07
CA ALA A 103 5.78 -15.65 -7.03
C ALA A 103 6.35 -15.75 -8.46
N LEU A 104 7.17 -14.79 -8.87
CA LEU A 104 7.86 -14.87 -10.16
C LEU A 104 8.85 -16.04 -10.19
N TRP A 105 9.62 -16.25 -9.11
CA TRP A 105 10.54 -17.38 -9.01
C TRP A 105 9.81 -18.73 -9.20
N ILE A 106 8.66 -18.90 -8.54
CA ILE A 106 7.90 -20.16 -8.58
C ILE A 106 7.21 -20.37 -9.93
N ARG A 107 6.72 -19.30 -10.57
CA ARG A 107 5.83 -19.41 -11.74
C ARG A 107 6.56 -19.33 -13.08
N GLU A 108 7.65 -18.57 -13.16
CA GLU A 108 8.31 -18.28 -14.43
C GLU A 108 9.12 -19.49 -14.94
N PRO A 109 8.89 -19.96 -16.18
CA PRO A 109 9.57 -21.13 -16.73
C PRO A 109 11.11 -21.03 -16.68
N ALA A 110 11.66 -19.83 -16.91
CA ALA A 110 13.11 -19.59 -16.88
C ALA A 110 13.75 -19.86 -15.51
N TYR A 111 12.96 -19.85 -14.43
CA TYR A 111 13.42 -20.05 -13.06
C TYR A 111 12.97 -21.40 -12.48
N ARG A 112 12.49 -22.32 -13.33
CA ARG A 112 12.11 -23.68 -12.95
C ARG A 112 13.13 -24.70 -13.45
N THR A 113 13.17 -25.84 -12.79
CA THR A 113 13.87 -27.04 -13.26
C THR A 113 12.98 -27.79 -14.24
N ASP A 114 13.54 -28.76 -14.95
CA ASP A 114 12.78 -29.62 -15.88
C ASP A 114 11.69 -30.44 -15.17
N ALA A 115 11.85 -30.66 -13.85
CA ALA A 115 10.84 -31.28 -12.98
C ALA A 115 9.74 -30.30 -12.52
N GLY A 116 9.75 -29.04 -12.98
CA GLY A 116 8.78 -28.02 -12.61
C GLY A 116 8.96 -27.41 -11.23
N LEU A 117 10.06 -27.70 -10.53
CA LEU A 117 10.38 -27.15 -9.22
C LEU A 117 11.12 -25.79 -9.35
N PRO A 118 11.02 -24.88 -8.37
CA PRO A 118 11.84 -23.68 -8.35
C PRO A 118 13.33 -24.03 -8.38
N ARG A 119 14.08 -23.43 -9.32
CA ARG A 119 15.52 -23.64 -9.49
C ARG A 119 16.30 -22.92 -8.41
N GLN A 120 17.39 -23.51 -7.89
CA GLN A 120 18.37 -22.75 -7.09
C GLN A 120 19.06 -21.71 -7.96
N LEU A 121 19.02 -20.44 -7.54
CA LEU A 121 19.55 -19.33 -8.32
C LEU A 121 20.90 -18.87 -7.77
N PRO A 122 21.88 -18.57 -8.64
CA PRO A 122 23.03 -17.77 -8.21
C PRO A 122 22.53 -16.39 -7.75
N VAL A 123 23.18 -15.85 -6.71
CA VAL A 123 22.80 -14.55 -6.14
C VAL A 123 22.99 -13.44 -7.18
N ASN A 124 24.17 -13.41 -7.83
CA ASN A 124 24.56 -12.38 -8.79
C ASN A 124 24.70 -12.97 -10.21
N GLY A 125 24.61 -12.12 -11.23
CA GLY A 125 24.86 -12.47 -12.63
C GLY A 125 23.62 -12.35 -13.53
N PRO A 126 23.73 -12.76 -14.82
CA PRO A 126 22.61 -12.70 -15.77
C PRO A 126 21.51 -13.71 -15.41
N ALA A 127 20.32 -13.53 -16.01
CA ALA A 127 19.21 -14.47 -15.81
C ALA A 127 19.58 -15.90 -16.28
N PRO A 128 19.16 -16.95 -15.55
CA PRO A 128 18.37 -16.92 -14.33
C PRO A 128 19.24 -16.74 -13.07
N SER A 129 19.10 -15.58 -12.41
CA SER A 129 19.77 -15.22 -11.15
C SER A 129 18.82 -14.46 -10.23
N LEU A 130 19.13 -14.40 -8.94
CA LEU A 130 18.36 -13.60 -7.98
C LEU A 130 18.46 -12.10 -8.30
N GLU A 131 19.63 -11.63 -8.74
CA GLU A 131 19.86 -10.25 -9.18
C GLU A 131 18.98 -9.83 -10.37
N ALA A 132 18.86 -10.70 -11.39
CA ALA A 132 18.00 -10.45 -12.54
C ALA A 132 16.51 -10.46 -12.17
N LEU A 133 16.10 -11.37 -11.26
CA LEU A 133 14.73 -11.47 -10.78
C LEU A 133 14.33 -10.25 -9.94
N ARG A 134 15.21 -9.82 -9.03
CA ARG A 134 15.09 -8.56 -8.27
C ARG A 134 14.92 -7.36 -9.19
N GLY A 135 15.73 -7.25 -10.25
CA GLY A 135 15.62 -6.15 -11.23
C GLY A 135 14.22 -6.01 -11.84
N ARG A 136 13.47 -7.12 -11.98
CA ARG A 136 12.08 -7.11 -12.49
C ARG A 136 11.04 -6.86 -11.39
N ALA A 137 11.25 -7.41 -10.20
CA ALA A 137 10.26 -7.42 -9.12
C ALA A 137 10.36 -6.19 -8.20
N CYS A 138 11.58 -5.73 -7.92
CA CYS A 138 11.91 -4.71 -6.94
C CYS A 138 13.27 -4.04 -7.25
N PRO A 139 13.38 -3.29 -8.37
CA PRO A 139 14.65 -2.71 -8.82
C PRO A 139 15.30 -1.76 -7.82
N ASP A 140 14.51 -1.11 -6.96
CA ASP A 140 14.97 -0.15 -5.96
C ASP A 140 15.45 -0.80 -4.65
N ILE A 141 15.27 -2.13 -4.49
CA ILE A 141 15.72 -2.85 -3.30
C ILE A 141 17.12 -3.43 -3.59
N PRO A 142 18.13 -3.18 -2.74
CA PRO A 142 19.47 -3.78 -2.90
C PRO A 142 19.44 -5.31 -2.81
N ILE A 143 20.29 -5.99 -3.59
CA ILE A 143 20.36 -7.46 -3.61
C ILE A 143 20.70 -8.04 -2.23
N THR A 144 21.52 -7.35 -1.44
CA THR A 144 21.89 -7.76 -0.08
C THR A 144 20.69 -7.81 0.87
N ALA A 145 19.75 -6.87 0.73
CA ALA A 145 18.51 -6.88 1.51
C ALA A 145 17.63 -8.08 1.09
N VAL A 146 17.48 -8.32 -0.22
CA VAL A 146 16.71 -9.47 -0.72
C VAL A 146 17.28 -10.80 -0.22
N VAL A 147 18.59 -10.99 -0.28
CA VAL A 147 19.26 -12.21 0.19
C VAL A 147 19.01 -12.44 1.68
N ARG A 148 19.11 -11.38 2.50
CA ARG A 148 18.86 -11.48 3.95
C ARG A 148 17.42 -11.86 4.28
N GLU A 149 16.45 -11.42 3.50
CA GLU A 149 15.04 -11.76 3.74
C GLU A 149 14.67 -13.17 3.23
N LEU A 150 15.51 -13.82 2.42
CA LEU A 150 15.25 -15.16 1.84
C LEU A 150 16.05 -16.30 2.50
N LEU A 151 17.05 -15.99 3.31
CA LEU A 151 17.90 -16.94 4.05
C LEU A 151 17.54 -16.96 5.53
#